data_AF-A0A9N8DRM3-F1
#
_entry.id   AF-A0A9N8DRM3-F1
#
_cell.length_a   1.000
_cell.length_b   1.000
_cell.length_c   1.000
_cell.angle_alpha   90.00
_cell.angle_beta   90.00
_cell.angle_gamma   90.00
#
_symmetry.space_group_name_H-M   'P 1'
#
loop_
_entity.id
_entity.type
_entity.pdbx_description
1 polymer ?
#
loop_
_entity_poly.entity_id
_entity_poly.type
_entity_poly.pdbx_seq_one_letter_code
_entity_poly.pdbx_strand_id
1 'polypeptide(L)'
;MAKMGSSGRVNVSVLLVCLLSMTGLVLELKWGSLSTYAFANVTLNPRGLESVATSDASSDASSTGTASSNAWQPQSGAVGCPGKSKKLSADLFKSQYGEDKVLLEYFGKLCNGTYLEMGALNGVHLSNSHVFHKGLGWKGMLLEASPKNYKELQENRPNELALVHAGICSSQSQLHWVEGKWSPTGGFLEFASQEHQRKFFTPQAIRDAKPVTCSPLGQIIQERLGNQVFFDSIPWILKELNCKL
;
A
#
# COMPACT_ATOMS: atom_id res chain seq x y z
N MET A 1 -28.69 12.70 -34.81
CA MET A 1 -27.48 13.35 -34.24
C MET A 1 -27.10 12.62 -32.96
N ALA A 2 -25.93 12.02 -32.89
CA ALA A 2 -25.39 11.44 -31.66
C ALA A 2 -23.93 11.87 -31.52
N LYS A 3 -23.58 12.53 -30.40
CA LYS A 3 -22.19 12.81 -30.02
C LYS A 3 -21.65 11.58 -29.31
N MET A 4 -20.52 11.06 -29.77
CA MET A 4 -19.80 10.00 -29.08
C MET A 4 -18.34 10.44 -28.95
N GLY A 5 -17.93 10.84 -27.75
CA GLY A 5 -16.54 11.15 -27.43
C GLY A 5 -15.84 9.92 -26.85
N SER A 6 -14.52 9.85 -26.99
CA SER A 6 -13.69 8.83 -26.37
C SER A 6 -12.64 9.47 -25.44
N SER A 7 -12.95 9.49 -24.15
CA SER A 7 -11.96 9.77 -23.10
C SER A 7 -11.17 8.49 -22.82
N GLY A 8 -10.03 8.31 -23.48
CA GLY A 8 -9.08 7.25 -23.17
C GLY A 8 -8.07 7.69 -22.11
N ARG A 9 -8.29 7.31 -20.85
CA ARG A 9 -7.25 7.35 -19.79
C ARG A 9 -7.38 6.13 -18.88
N VAL A 10 -6.38 5.28 -18.91
CA VAL A 10 -6.15 4.21 -17.92
C VAL A 10 -5.04 4.69 -16.98
N ASN A 11 -5.30 4.74 -15.68
CA ASN A 11 -4.30 4.85 -14.63
C ASN A 11 -4.90 4.21 -13.36
N VAL A 12 -4.20 3.25 -12.78
CA VAL A 12 -4.62 2.48 -11.58
C VAL A 12 -3.43 2.46 -10.62
N SER A 13 -3.69 2.48 -9.33
CA SER A 13 -2.72 2.87 -8.30
C SER A 13 -3.17 2.32 -6.93
N VAL A 14 -2.34 1.64 -6.08
CA VAL A 14 -2.53 1.35 -4.61
C VAL A 14 -1.24 1.49 -3.73
N LEU A 15 -1.04 2.45 -2.81
CA LEU A 15 0.19 2.52 -1.95
C LEU A 15 0.14 1.55 -0.78
N LEU A 16 0.87 0.46 -0.95
CA LEU A 16 1.06 -0.58 0.07
C LEU A 16 2.47 -0.46 0.66
N VAL A 17 2.57 0.09 1.86
CA VAL A 17 3.79 0.01 2.67
C VAL A 17 3.72 -1.28 3.48
N CYS A 18 4.35 -2.34 2.96
CA CYS A 18 4.59 -3.58 3.67
C CYS A 18 6.09 -3.69 3.95
N LEU A 19 6.51 -3.29 5.16
CA LEU A 19 7.88 -3.50 5.62
C LEU A 19 7.84 -4.27 6.94
N LEU A 20 8.06 -5.57 6.82
CA LEU A 20 8.34 -6.44 7.95
C LEU A 20 9.67 -6.03 8.57
N SER A 21 9.61 -5.11 9.54
CA SER A 21 10.63 -5.01 10.57
C SER A 21 10.69 -6.36 11.27
N MET A 22 11.64 -7.21 10.88
CA MET A 22 12.58 -7.92 11.76
C MET A 22 13.43 -8.97 11.01
N THR A 23 14.75 -8.84 11.16
CA THR A 23 15.80 -9.88 10.98
C THR A 23 15.84 -10.70 9.69
N GLY A 24 16.94 -10.51 8.94
CA GLY A 24 17.66 -11.65 8.35
C GLY A 24 17.20 -12.16 6.98
N LEU A 25 16.02 -11.74 6.48
CA LEU A 25 15.73 -11.78 5.05
C LEU A 25 15.69 -10.36 4.48
N VAL A 26 16.88 -9.88 4.10
CA VAL A 26 16.96 -9.34 2.73
C VAL A 26 16.56 -10.53 1.86
N LEU A 27 15.44 -10.43 1.16
CA LEU A 27 15.23 -11.25 -0.01
C LEU A 27 16.35 -10.86 -0.98
N GLU A 28 17.43 -11.63 -0.97
CA GLU A 28 18.28 -11.74 -2.14
C GLU A 28 17.33 -12.12 -3.27
N LEU A 29 17.01 -11.13 -4.11
CA LEU A 29 16.73 -11.38 -5.51
C LEU A 29 17.98 -12.05 -6.06
N LYS A 30 18.09 -13.37 -5.85
CA LYS A 30 19.15 -14.17 -6.42
C LYS A 30 19.01 -14.02 -7.92
N TRP A 31 19.97 -13.30 -8.50
CA TRP A 31 20.18 -13.18 -9.93
C TRP A 31 20.56 -14.55 -10.48
N GLY A 32 19.54 -15.41 -10.62
CA GLY A 32 19.59 -16.71 -11.26
C GLY A 32 19.71 -16.51 -12.77
N SER A 33 20.95 -16.26 -13.22
CA SER A 33 21.45 -16.41 -14.57
C SER A 33 20.42 -16.82 -15.64
N LEU A 34 19.84 -15.83 -16.32
CA LEU A 34 19.52 -15.98 -17.74
C LEU A 34 20.17 -14.86 -18.55
N SER A 35 20.96 -15.30 -19.52
CA SER A 35 21.82 -14.50 -20.38
C SER A 35 21.03 -13.44 -21.16
N THR A 36 21.63 -12.25 -21.25
CA THR A 36 21.62 -11.35 -22.42
C THR A 36 20.35 -11.32 -23.30
N TYR A 37 19.53 -10.27 -23.20
CA TYR A 37 18.96 -9.64 -24.41
C TYR A 37 18.71 -8.14 -24.23
N ALA A 38 19.15 -7.38 -25.24
CA ALA A 38 18.74 -6.03 -25.60
C ALA A 38 18.80 -4.91 -24.53
N PHE A 39 19.91 -4.16 -24.55
CA PHE A 39 19.85 -2.71 -24.35
C PHE A 39 18.92 -2.11 -25.41
N ALA A 40 17.73 -1.67 -25.02
CA ALA A 40 16.85 -0.89 -25.89
C ALA A 40 17.07 0.61 -25.63
N ASN A 41 17.96 1.22 -26.42
CA ASN A 41 18.05 2.69 -26.51
C ASN A 41 16.73 3.22 -27.10
N VAL A 42 15.89 3.86 -26.29
CA VAL A 42 14.69 4.55 -26.78
C VAL A 42 15.06 6.00 -27.11
N THR A 43 15.56 6.19 -28.34
CA THR A 43 15.63 7.51 -28.97
C THR A 43 14.21 7.98 -29.28
N LEU A 44 13.78 9.10 -28.68
CA LEU A 44 12.47 9.69 -28.99
C LEU A 44 12.49 10.31 -30.40
N ASN A 45 11.69 9.78 -31.33
CA ASN A 45 11.46 10.40 -32.63
C ASN A 45 10.13 11.18 -32.65
N PRO A 46 10.13 12.53 -32.75
CA PRO A 46 8.93 13.34 -32.71
C PRO A 46 8.40 13.63 -34.12
N ARG A 47 7.50 12.78 -34.62
CA ARG A 47 6.55 13.06 -35.72
C ARG A 47 5.54 11.92 -35.82
N GLY A 48 4.24 12.24 -35.77
CA GLY A 48 3.17 11.23 -35.84
C GLY A 48 2.76 10.93 -37.28
N LEU A 49 2.23 9.73 -37.50
CA LEU A 49 1.43 9.27 -38.65
C LEU A 49 0.44 8.24 -38.07
N GLU A 50 -0.87 8.47 -38.14
CA GLU A 50 -1.79 8.09 -39.22
C GLU A 50 -2.43 6.70 -39.04
N SER A 51 -3.74 6.64 -39.26
CA SER A 51 -4.58 5.46 -39.10
C SER A 51 -4.71 4.70 -40.42
N VAL A 52 -4.41 3.39 -40.41
CA VAL A 52 -4.85 2.47 -41.47
C VAL A 52 -6.01 1.67 -40.93
N ALA A 53 -7.17 1.80 -41.58
CA ALA A 53 -8.34 0.99 -41.31
C ALA A 53 -8.39 -0.20 -42.28
N THR A 54 -8.85 -1.35 -41.79
CA THR A 54 -9.39 -2.43 -42.64
C THR A 54 -10.72 -2.88 -42.05
N SER A 55 -11.68 -3.09 -42.94
CA SER A 55 -13.06 -3.48 -42.64
C SER A 55 -13.18 -4.96 -42.30
N ASP A 56 -14.27 -5.36 -41.65
CA ASP A 56 -15.39 -6.00 -42.36
C ASP A 56 -16.60 -6.18 -41.43
N ALA A 57 -17.77 -6.38 -42.02
CA ALA A 57 -19.06 -6.36 -41.34
C ALA A 57 -19.84 -7.66 -41.61
N SER A 58 -20.59 -8.13 -40.61
CA SER A 58 -21.82 -8.90 -40.82
C SER A 58 -22.75 -8.79 -39.60
N SER A 59 -24.03 -9.03 -39.85
CA SER A 59 -25.15 -8.84 -38.92
C SER A 59 -25.39 -10.06 -38.02
N ASP A 60 -25.97 -9.82 -36.84
CA ASP A 60 -27.39 -10.17 -36.64
C ASP A 60 -27.94 -9.63 -35.31
N ALA A 61 -29.26 -9.42 -35.29
CA ALA A 61 -29.97 -8.81 -34.19
C ALA A 61 -30.51 -9.86 -33.20
N SER A 62 -30.20 -9.68 -31.91
CA SER A 62 -30.99 -10.29 -30.84
C SER A 62 -31.10 -9.34 -29.66
N SER A 63 -32.34 -8.99 -29.32
CA SER A 63 -32.67 -8.10 -28.22
C SER A 63 -32.44 -8.81 -26.88
N THR A 64 -31.27 -8.63 -26.30
CA THR A 64 -31.02 -8.89 -24.88
C THR A 64 -30.74 -7.57 -24.19
N GLY A 65 -31.40 -7.35 -23.04
CA GLY A 65 -31.27 -6.09 -22.31
C GLY A 65 -29.81 -5.86 -21.93
N THR A 66 -29.30 -4.66 -22.25
CA THR A 66 -27.99 -4.23 -21.77
C THR A 66 -28.07 -4.08 -20.25
N ALA A 67 -27.73 -5.16 -19.54
CA ALA A 67 -27.25 -5.06 -18.18
C ALA A 67 -26.04 -4.12 -18.22
N SER A 68 -26.29 -2.86 -17.87
CA SER A 68 -25.22 -1.90 -17.63
C SER A 68 -24.42 -2.46 -16.47
N SER A 69 -23.31 -3.13 -16.79
CA SER A 69 -22.27 -3.41 -15.84
C SER A 69 -21.75 -2.05 -15.39
N ASN A 70 -22.30 -1.57 -14.27
CA ASN A 70 -21.71 -0.53 -13.44
C ASN A 70 -20.41 -1.10 -12.86
N ALA A 71 -19.43 -1.32 -13.74
CA ALA A 71 -18.08 -1.72 -13.41
C ALA A 71 -17.48 -0.58 -12.61
N TRP A 72 -17.45 -0.75 -11.29
CA TRP A 72 -16.85 0.20 -10.37
C TRP A 72 -15.44 0.55 -10.85
N GLN A 73 -15.27 1.80 -11.28
CA GLN A 73 -13.98 2.34 -11.64
C GLN A 73 -13.39 2.96 -10.37
N PRO A 74 -12.27 2.44 -9.81
CA PRO A 74 -11.60 3.10 -8.71
C PRO A 74 -11.18 4.51 -9.13
N GLN A 75 -11.78 5.54 -8.53
CA GLN A 75 -11.37 6.91 -8.74
C GLN A 75 -10.39 7.31 -7.63
N SER A 76 -9.15 7.62 -8.04
CA SER A 76 -8.12 8.16 -7.15
C SER A 76 -8.56 9.53 -6.60
N GLY A 77 -8.37 9.73 -5.29
CA GLY A 77 -8.50 11.05 -4.67
C GLY A 77 -7.26 11.94 -4.88
N ALA A 78 -6.14 11.34 -5.31
CA ALA A 78 -4.89 12.06 -5.51
C ALA A 78 -4.97 13.03 -6.70
N VAL A 79 -4.55 14.26 -6.45
CA VAL A 79 -4.47 15.34 -7.44
C VAL A 79 -3.04 15.83 -7.59
N GLY A 80 -2.69 16.45 -8.71
CA GLY A 80 -1.41 17.14 -8.85
C GLY A 80 -1.28 18.22 -7.76
N CYS A 81 -0.18 18.22 -7.02
CA CYS A 81 0.05 19.18 -5.94
C CYS A 81 0.01 20.62 -6.47
N PRO A 82 -0.75 21.55 -5.85
CA PRO A 82 -0.85 22.92 -6.33
C PRO A 82 0.46 23.71 -6.05
N GLY A 83 1.06 24.23 -7.12
CA GLY A 83 2.24 25.10 -7.08
C GLY A 83 3.54 24.41 -7.49
N LYS A 84 4.62 25.19 -7.62
CA LYS A 84 5.98 24.64 -7.83
C LYS A 84 6.37 23.80 -6.60
N SER A 85 6.92 22.61 -6.81
CA SER A 85 7.26 21.59 -5.80
C SER A 85 7.71 22.19 -4.46
N LYS A 86 6.81 22.19 -3.47
CA LYS A 86 7.12 22.68 -2.12
C LYS A 86 8.20 21.76 -1.52
N LYS A 87 9.37 22.32 -1.21
CA LYS A 87 10.44 21.54 -0.56
C LYS A 87 9.93 21.03 0.78
N LEU A 88 9.72 19.72 0.88
CA LEU A 88 9.28 19.07 2.11
C LEU A 88 10.39 19.18 3.17
N SER A 89 9.99 19.40 4.42
CA SER A 89 10.93 19.59 5.52
C SER A 89 11.54 18.25 5.95
N ALA A 90 12.82 18.26 6.32
CA ALA A 90 13.58 17.04 6.61
C ALA A 90 13.06 16.26 7.82
N ASP A 91 12.38 16.94 8.76
CA ASP A 91 11.76 16.32 9.93
C ASP A 91 10.51 15.50 9.59
N LEU A 92 9.91 15.66 8.41
CA LEU A 92 8.76 14.86 7.98
C LEU A 92 9.13 13.44 7.56
N PHE A 93 10.41 13.19 7.26
CA PHE A 93 10.94 11.89 6.88
C PHE A 93 11.28 11.11 8.14
N LYS A 94 10.69 9.91 8.27
CA LYS A 94 10.72 9.10 9.49
C LYS A 94 11.06 7.63 9.27
N SER A 95 11.09 7.18 8.01
CA SER A 95 11.39 5.79 7.62
C SER A 95 12.72 5.26 8.16
N GLN A 96 12.90 3.93 8.21
CA GLN A 96 14.10 3.31 8.79
C GLN A 96 15.33 3.43 7.87
N TYR A 97 15.14 3.27 6.56
CA TYR A 97 16.18 3.23 5.53
C TYR A 97 15.97 4.22 4.39
N GLY A 98 15.03 5.17 4.51
CA GLY A 98 14.75 6.18 3.49
C GLY A 98 13.67 5.77 2.49
N GLU A 99 12.86 4.77 2.81
CA GLU A 99 11.80 4.25 1.95
C GLU A 99 10.73 5.33 1.65
N ASP A 100 10.47 6.23 2.60
CA ASP A 100 9.63 7.42 2.39
C ASP A 100 10.18 8.38 1.31
N LYS A 101 11.50 8.51 1.17
CA LYS A 101 12.15 9.29 0.09
C LYS A 101 11.96 8.60 -1.25
N VAL A 102 12.17 7.29 -1.31
CA VAL A 102 11.99 6.49 -2.55
C VAL A 102 10.55 6.60 -3.03
N LEU A 103 9.56 6.44 -2.13
CA LEU A 103 8.15 6.60 -2.46
C LEU A 103 7.82 8.01 -2.97
N LEU A 104 8.50 9.05 -2.48
CA LEU A 104 8.32 10.42 -2.95
C LEU A 104 8.87 10.68 -4.36
N GLU A 105 9.79 9.86 -4.88
CA GLU A 105 10.23 9.96 -6.28
C GLU A 105 9.07 9.63 -7.25
N TYR A 106 8.21 8.68 -6.87
CA TYR A 106 7.02 8.29 -7.62
C TYR A 106 5.81 9.19 -7.31
N PHE A 107 5.54 9.44 -6.03
CA PHE A 107 4.28 10.04 -5.56
C PHE A 107 4.39 11.49 -5.10
N GLY A 108 5.59 12.06 -4.99
CA GLY A 108 5.82 13.41 -4.44
C GLY A 108 5.28 14.58 -5.28
N LYS A 109 4.70 14.31 -6.45
CA LYS A 109 3.96 15.27 -7.29
C LYS A 109 2.44 15.20 -7.06
N LEU A 110 1.97 14.24 -6.28
CA LEU A 110 0.57 13.98 -5.97
C LEU A 110 0.25 14.33 -4.52
N CYS A 111 -0.89 14.99 -4.32
CA CYS A 111 -1.39 15.45 -3.03
C CYS A 111 -2.82 14.93 -2.80
N ASN A 112 -3.23 14.85 -1.53
CA ASN A 112 -4.57 14.38 -1.11
C ASN A 112 -4.91 12.93 -1.53
N GLY A 113 -3.90 12.10 -1.79
CA GLY A 113 -4.09 10.68 -2.09
C GLY A 113 -4.35 9.82 -0.85
N THR A 114 -4.46 8.52 -1.05
CA THR A 114 -4.76 7.55 0.00
C THR A 114 -3.73 6.42 0.08
N TYR A 115 -3.42 5.94 1.29
CA TYR A 115 -2.41 4.90 1.52
C TYR A 115 -2.80 3.87 2.57
N LEU A 116 -2.13 2.72 2.54
CA LEU A 116 -2.24 1.65 3.53
C LEU A 116 -0.85 1.37 4.12
N GLU A 117 -0.72 1.51 5.44
CA GLU A 117 0.52 1.21 6.18
C GLU A 117 0.26 0.12 7.21
N MET A 118 0.99 -0.99 7.10
CA MET A 118 0.89 -2.15 8.00
C MET A 118 2.15 -2.24 8.86
N GLY A 119 2.00 -2.38 10.18
CA GLY A 119 3.10 -2.18 11.12
C GLY A 119 3.38 -0.69 11.34
N ALA A 120 2.33 0.11 11.51
CA ALA A 120 2.39 1.56 11.58
C ALA A 120 3.11 2.11 12.83
N LEU A 121 3.49 1.25 13.78
CA LEU A 121 4.17 1.63 15.01
C LEU A 121 3.34 2.70 15.75
N ASN A 122 3.96 3.75 16.26
CA ASN A 122 3.25 4.88 16.85
C ASN A 122 2.87 5.97 15.83
N GLY A 123 2.92 5.68 14.52
CA GLY A 123 2.59 6.63 13.44
C GLY A 123 3.58 7.78 13.24
N VAL A 124 4.72 7.73 13.95
CA VAL A 124 5.80 8.73 13.82
C VAL A 124 7.14 8.03 13.67
N HIS A 125 7.56 7.19 14.61
CA HIS A 125 8.84 6.49 14.54
C HIS A 125 8.78 5.38 13.48
N LEU A 126 9.71 5.40 12.52
CA LEU A 126 9.82 4.44 11.40
C LEU A 126 8.64 4.43 10.41
N SER A 127 7.71 5.39 10.52
CA SER A 127 6.56 5.47 9.61
C SER A 127 6.99 6.00 8.24
N ASN A 128 6.62 5.25 7.20
CA ASN A 128 6.86 5.59 5.80
C ASN A 128 5.74 6.49 5.26
N SER A 129 4.54 6.42 5.83
CA SER A 129 3.43 7.30 5.46
C SER A 129 3.49 8.69 6.09
N HIS A 130 4.43 8.94 7.03
CA HIS A 130 4.43 10.15 7.83
C HIS A 130 4.51 11.42 6.98
N VAL A 131 5.40 11.43 5.99
CA VAL A 131 5.62 12.54 5.05
C VAL A 131 4.45 12.76 4.09
N PHE A 132 3.75 11.69 3.68
CA PHE A 132 2.59 11.78 2.79
C PHE A 132 1.41 12.51 3.46
N HIS A 133 1.13 12.16 4.71
CA HIS A 133 0.07 12.82 5.48
C HIS A 133 0.42 14.26 5.86
N LYS A 134 1.60 14.49 6.44
CA LYS A 134 1.96 15.81 6.98
C LYS A 134 2.46 16.79 5.90
N GLY A 135 3.06 16.27 4.83
CA GLY A 135 3.64 17.07 3.74
C GLY A 135 2.76 17.22 2.50
N LEU A 136 1.98 16.18 2.15
CA LEU A 136 1.20 16.11 0.91
C LEU A 136 -0.33 16.01 1.12
N GLY A 137 -0.80 16.03 2.38
CA GLY A 137 -2.23 16.01 2.72
C GLY A 137 -2.91 14.65 2.51
N TRP A 138 -2.16 13.58 2.28
CA TRP A 138 -2.73 12.24 2.09
C TRP A 138 -3.40 11.73 3.38
N LYS A 139 -4.34 10.79 3.24
CA LYS A 139 -5.07 10.16 4.34
C LYS A 139 -5.08 8.65 4.18
N GLY A 140 -4.74 7.91 5.22
CA GLY A 140 -4.57 6.47 5.09
C GLY A 140 -5.31 5.61 6.10
N MET A 141 -5.14 4.31 5.92
CA MET A 141 -5.48 3.28 6.88
C MET A 141 -4.19 2.76 7.50
N LEU A 142 -4.07 2.88 8.82
CA LEU A 142 -2.87 2.49 9.56
C LEU A 142 -3.21 1.31 10.47
N LEU A 143 -2.50 0.20 10.29
CA LEU A 143 -2.67 -1.02 11.07
C LEU A 143 -1.45 -1.23 11.95
N GLU A 144 -1.69 -1.46 13.24
CA GLU A 144 -0.65 -1.81 14.20
C GLU A 144 -1.17 -2.94 15.11
N ALA A 145 -0.32 -3.91 15.41
CA ALA A 145 -0.70 -5.08 16.20
C ALA A 145 -0.26 -4.97 17.67
N SER A 146 0.80 -4.20 17.99
CA SER A 146 1.16 -3.88 19.37
C SER A 146 0.08 -3.02 20.03
N PRO A 147 -0.53 -3.47 21.14
CA PRO A 147 -1.47 -2.65 21.91
C PRO A 147 -0.82 -1.35 22.42
N LYS A 148 0.49 -1.37 22.74
CA LYS A 148 1.22 -0.19 23.17
C LYS A 148 1.40 0.81 22.02
N ASN A 149 1.97 0.36 20.90
CA ASN A 149 2.24 1.22 19.75
C ASN A 149 0.92 1.78 19.17
N TYR A 150 -0.14 0.95 19.12
CA TYR A 150 -1.47 1.38 18.66
C TYR A 150 -2.05 2.52 19.51
N LYS A 151 -1.87 2.50 20.83
CA LYS A 151 -2.30 3.61 21.69
C LYS A 151 -1.58 4.92 21.33
N GLU A 152 -0.24 4.87 21.20
CA GLU A 152 0.54 6.04 20.78
C GLU A 152 0.17 6.50 19.35
N LEU A 153 -0.16 5.58 18.45
CA LEU A 153 -0.64 5.85 17.10
C LEU A 153 -1.96 6.65 17.10
N GLN A 154 -2.91 6.32 17.99
CA GLN A 154 -4.16 7.08 18.14
C GLN A 154 -3.91 8.53 18.57
N GLU A 155 -2.92 8.76 19.45
CA GLU A 155 -2.54 10.09 19.93
C GLU A 155 -1.78 10.89 18.85
N ASN A 156 -0.89 10.25 18.10
CA ASN A 156 -0.04 10.90 17.08
C ASN A 156 -0.75 11.12 15.72
N ARG A 157 -1.70 10.24 15.36
CA ARG A 157 -2.35 10.19 14.04
C ARG A 157 -3.89 10.12 14.12
N PRO A 158 -4.58 10.95 14.93
CA PRO A 158 -6.04 10.87 15.08
C PRO A 158 -6.82 11.19 13.78
N ASN A 159 -6.20 11.90 12.84
CA ASN A 159 -6.84 12.41 11.62
C ASN A 159 -6.51 11.55 10.38
N GLU A 160 -6.67 10.24 10.48
CA GLU A 160 -6.53 9.26 9.39
C GLU A 160 -7.90 8.79 8.88
N LEU A 161 -7.95 8.01 7.79
CA LEU A 161 -9.22 7.39 7.35
C LEU A 161 -9.65 6.30 8.34
N ALA A 162 -8.70 5.48 8.79
CA ALA A 162 -8.91 4.49 9.83
C ALA A 162 -7.61 4.15 10.56
N LEU A 163 -7.71 3.98 11.88
CA LEU A 163 -6.70 3.33 12.71
C LEU A 163 -7.23 1.95 13.14
N VAL A 164 -6.43 0.90 12.97
CA VAL A 164 -6.83 -0.48 13.30
C VAL A 164 -5.82 -1.15 14.23
N HIS A 165 -6.32 -1.72 15.33
CA HIS A 165 -5.56 -2.61 16.20
C HIS A 165 -5.80 -4.06 15.76
N ALA A 166 -4.98 -4.56 14.84
CA ALA A 166 -5.13 -5.90 14.27
C ALA A 166 -3.85 -6.41 13.61
N GLY A 167 -3.71 -7.73 13.54
CA GLY A 167 -2.82 -8.41 12.60
C GLY A 167 -3.50 -8.69 11.26
N ILE A 168 -2.70 -9.01 10.23
CA ILE A 168 -3.18 -9.50 8.93
C ILE A 168 -2.94 -11.00 8.82
N CYS A 169 -4.01 -11.77 8.58
CA CYS A 169 -3.99 -13.22 8.44
C CYS A 169 -4.84 -13.68 7.24
N SER A 170 -4.61 -14.91 6.75
CA SER A 170 -5.45 -15.50 5.69
C SER A 170 -6.86 -15.88 6.14
N SER A 171 -7.08 -16.01 7.45
CA SER A 171 -8.37 -16.26 8.09
C SER A 171 -8.43 -15.57 9.45
N GLN A 172 -9.63 -15.27 9.95
CA GLN A 172 -9.80 -14.61 11.23
C GLN A 172 -9.41 -15.54 12.39
N SER A 173 -8.54 -15.06 13.27
CA SER A 173 -8.03 -15.77 14.45
C SER A 173 -7.66 -14.82 15.58
N GLN A 174 -7.55 -15.36 16.80
CA GLN A 174 -6.92 -14.66 17.93
C GLN A 174 -5.48 -15.17 18.07
N LEU A 175 -4.53 -14.25 18.08
CA LEU A 175 -3.09 -14.52 18.24
C LEU A 175 -2.53 -13.79 19.45
N HIS A 176 -1.34 -14.17 19.90
CA HIS A 176 -0.69 -13.62 21.08
C HIS A 176 0.44 -12.66 20.70
N TRP A 177 0.18 -11.36 20.79
CA TRP A 177 1.22 -10.34 20.59
C TRP A 177 2.17 -10.29 21.79
N VAL A 178 3.46 -10.43 21.52
CA VAL A 178 4.54 -10.25 22.50
C VAL A 178 5.26 -8.94 22.21
N GLU A 179 5.36 -8.07 23.21
CA GLU A 179 6.14 -6.84 23.10
C GLU A 179 7.65 -7.16 23.10
N GLY A 180 8.37 -6.54 22.17
CA GLY A 180 9.82 -6.69 22.07
C GLY A 180 10.59 -5.85 23.09
N LYS A 181 11.88 -6.17 23.28
CA LYS A 181 12.84 -5.33 24.03
C LYS A 181 12.86 -3.88 23.52
N TRP A 182 12.55 -3.68 22.24
CA TRP A 182 12.35 -2.37 21.61
C TRP A 182 10.98 -2.33 20.91
N SER A 183 10.37 -1.13 20.83
CA SER A 183 9.06 -0.90 20.19
C SER A 183 8.88 -1.54 18.79
N PRO A 184 9.85 -1.49 17.85
CA PRO A 184 9.71 -2.11 16.52
C PRO A 184 10.06 -3.61 16.47
N THR A 185 10.22 -4.27 17.62
CA THR A 185 10.70 -5.67 17.73
C THR A 185 9.70 -6.63 18.40
N GLY A 186 8.44 -6.20 18.52
CA GLY A 186 7.33 -7.08 18.91
C GLY A 186 6.95 -8.07 17.81
N GLY A 187 5.98 -8.95 18.09
CA GLY A 187 5.46 -9.88 17.10
C GLY A 187 4.47 -10.89 17.67
N PHE A 188 3.76 -11.60 16.79
CA PHE A 188 2.91 -12.72 17.17
C PHE A 188 3.75 -13.93 17.58
N LEU A 189 3.49 -14.47 18.77
CA LEU A 189 4.23 -15.62 19.34
C LEU A 189 4.14 -16.87 18.44
N GLU A 190 3.00 -17.04 17.77
CA GLU A 190 2.69 -18.15 16.86
C GLU A 190 3.56 -18.17 15.60
N PHE A 191 4.07 -17.01 15.18
CA PHE A 191 4.81 -16.85 13.92
C PHE A 191 6.25 -16.35 14.09
N ALA A 192 6.58 -15.74 15.23
CA ALA A 192 7.95 -15.28 15.51
C ALA A 192 8.93 -16.46 15.55
N SER A 193 10.01 -16.40 14.77
CA SER A 193 11.02 -17.45 14.72
C SER A 193 11.71 -17.64 16.08
N GLN A 194 12.25 -18.83 16.36
CA GLN A 194 12.97 -19.06 17.63
C GLN A 194 14.15 -18.11 17.83
N GLU A 195 14.82 -17.69 16.75
CA GLU A 195 15.90 -16.71 16.81
C GLU A 195 15.36 -15.34 17.25
N HIS A 196 14.29 -14.87 16.60
CA HIS A 196 13.60 -13.63 16.95
C HIS A 196 13.14 -13.63 18.40
N GLN A 197 12.47 -14.71 18.84
CA GLN A 197 12.00 -14.85 20.22
C GLN A 197 13.15 -14.74 21.23
N ARG A 198 14.26 -15.48 21.03
CA ARG A 198 15.45 -15.42 21.91
C ARG A 198 16.09 -14.02 21.90
N LYS A 199 16.11 -13.35 20.75
CA LYS A 199 16.78 -12.07 20.56
C LYS A 199 15.98 -10.91 21.14
N PHE A 200 14.67 -10.85 20.91
CA PHE A 200 13.83 -9.69 21.21
C PHE A 200 12.75 -9.90 22.27
N PHE A 201 12.29 -11.12 22.52
CA PHE A 201 11.27 -11.35 23.55
C PHE A 201 11.93 -11.65 24.90
N THR A 202 11.35 -11.13 25.98
CA THR A 202 11.76 -11.50 27.34
C THR A 202 10.85 -12.60 27.87
N PRO A 203 11.30 -13.46 28.81
CA PRO A 203 10.43 -14.47 29.42
C PRO A 203 9.20 -13.87 30.10
N GLN A 204 9.28 -12.62 30.56
CA GLN A 204 8.13 -11.90 31.12
C GLN A 204 7.18 -11.43 30.02
N ALA A 205 7.67 -10.82 28.93
CA ALA A 205 6.84 -10.39 27.81
C ALA A 205 6.09 -11.55 27.14
N ILE A 206 6.70 -12.75 27.08
CA ILE A 206 6.04 -13.97 26.58
C ILE A 206 4.88 -14.39 27.50
N ARG A 207 5.04 -14.29 28.83
CA ARG A 207 3.96 -14.56 29.79
C ARG A 207 2.84 -13.51 29.73
N ASP A 208 3.21 -12.26 29.48
CA ASP A 208 2.28 -11.12 29.45
C ASP A 208 1.60 -10.90 28.08
N ALA A 209 1.84 -11.81 27.12
CA ALA A 209 1.39 -11.71 25.73
C ALA A 209 -0.10 -11.38 25.63
N LYS A 210 -0.45 -10.46 24.73
CA LYS A 210 -1.81 -9.91 24.63
C LYS A 210 -2.57 -10.56 23.48
N PRO A 211 -3.83 -10.98 23.69
CA PRO A 211 -4.67 -11.46 22.60
C PRO A 211 -4.97 -10.29 21.65
N VAL A 212 -4.65 -10.47 20.37
CA VAL A 212 -4.88 -9.49 19.30
C VAL A 212 -5.54 -10.22 18.13
N THR A 213 -6.60 -9.62 17.59
CA THR A 213 -7.32 -10.19 16.44
C THR A 213 -6.47 -10.08 15.19
N CYS A 214 -6.39 -11.16 14.42
CA CYS A 214 -5.72 -11.21 13.13
C CYS A 214 -6.74 -11.62 12.07
N SER A 215 -6.94 -10.79 11.05
CA SER A 215 -8.02 -10.98 10.06
C SER A 215 -7.55 -10.75 8.62
N PRO A 216 -8.28 -11.25 7.61
CA PRO A 216 -8.04 -10.92 6.20
C PRO A 216 -8.09 -9.43 5.94
N LEU A 217 -7.08 -8.89 5.26
CA LEU A 217 -6.98 -7.46 4.96
C LEU A 217 -8.24 -6.92 4.26
N GLY A 218 -8.78 -7.66 3.29
CA GLY A 218 -10.03 -7.31 2.61
C GLY A 218 -11.23 -7.19 3.56
N GLN A 219 -11.33 -8.06 4.56
CA GLN A 219 -12.38 -7.98 5.58
C GLN A 219 -12.22 -6.71 6.42
N ILE A 220 -11.00 -6.38 6.86
CA ILE A 220 -10.74 -5.18 7.68
C ILE A 220 -11.03 -3.91 6.86
N ILE A 221 -10.63 -3.84 5.58
CA ILE A 221 -10.96 -2.71 4.69
C ILE A 221 -12.48 -2.58 4.57
N GLN A 222 -13.18 -3.69 4.31
CA GLN A 222 -14.64 -3.74 4.18
C GLN A 222 -15.37 -3.25 5.44
N GLU A 223 -14.92 -3.64 6.63
CA GLU A 223 -15.50 -3.26 7.92
C GLU A 223 -15.21 -1.79 8.29
N ARG A 224 -14.02 -1.28 7.96
CA ARG A 224 -13.54 0.02 8.44
C ARG A 224 -13.78 1.17 7.47
N LEU A 225 -13.87 0.88 6.17
CA LEU A 225 -13.93 1.87 5.10
C LEU A 225 -15.03 1.58 4.05
N GLY A 226 -15.51 0.33 3.99
CA GLY A 226 -16.53 -0.10 3.03
C GLY A 226 -16.05 -0.08 1.56
N ASN A 227 -16.99 -0.30 0.64
CA ASN A 227 -16.72 -0.46 -0.79
C ASN A 227 -16.25 0.84 -1.51
N GLN A 228 -16.13 1.95 -0.79
CA GLN A 228 -15.94 3.28 -1.38
C GLN A 228 -14.48 3.76 -1.33
N VAL A 229 -13.61 3.11 -0.55
CA VAL A 229 -12.21 3.56 -0.40
C VAL A 229 -11.27 2.71 -1.24
N PHE A 230 -10.46 3.43 -2.00
CA PHE A 230 -9.34 2.93 -2.79
C PHE A 230 -8.05 3.58 -2.23
N PHE A 231 -6.90 2.94 -2.43
CA PHE A 231 -5.55 3.44 -2.05
C PHE A 231 -4.77 3.83 -3.33
N ASP A 232 -3.62 4.53 -3.31
CA ASP A 232 -2.94 5.09 -4.52
C ASP A 232 -1.41 4.78 -4.69
N SER A 233 -0.94 3.99 -5.67
CA SER A 233 0.47 3.80 -6.13
C SER A 233 0.65 3.30 -7.60
N ILE A 234 1.14 2.08 -7.86
CA ILE A 234 1.47 1.51 -9.20
C ILE A 234 1.03 0.02 -9.28
N PRO A 235 0.37 -0.47 -10.37
CA PRO A 235 -0.23 -1.81 -10.41
C PRO A 235 0.75 -3.00 -10.39
N TRP A 236 2.04 -2.75 -10.65
CA TRP A 236 3.05 -3.81 -10.72
C TRP A 236 3.36 -4.47 -9.36
N ILE A 237 3.20 -3.75 -8.25
CA ILE A 237 3.60 -4.19 -6.91
C ILE A 237 2.65 -5.28 -6.37
N LEU A 238 1.35 -5.13 -6.65
CA LEU A 238 0.35 -6.13 -6.26
C LEU A 238 0.54 -7.47 -6.98
N LYS A 239 1.14 -7.46 -8.19
CA LYS A 239 1.40 -8.66 -8.96
C LYS A 239 2.59 -9.48 -8.42
N GLU A 240 3.58 -8.84 -7.83
CA GLU A 240 4.76 -9.53 -7.26
C GLU A 240 4.58 -9.95 -5.80
N LEU A 241 3.82 -9.20 -4.99
CA LEU A 241 3.56 -9.55 -3.59
C LEU A 241 2.61 -10.74 -3.40
N ASN A 242 2.05 -11.28 -4.48
CA ASN A 242 1.06 -12.38 -4.49
C ASN A 242 -0.16 -12.13 -3.57
N CYS A 243 -0.40 -10.87 -3.21
CA CYS A 243 -1.54 -10.42 -2.41
C CYS A 243 -2.80 -10.41 -3.27
N LYS A 244 -3.55 -11.51 -3.22
CA LYS A 244 -4.96 -11.49 -3.67
C LYS A 244 -5.74 -10.61 -2.70
N LEU A 245 -6.27 -9.49 -3.23
CA LEU A 245 -7.35 -8.73 -2.62
C LEU A 245 -8.66 -9.54 -2.71
#